data_AF-F7BE36-F1
#
_entry.id   AF-F7BE36-F1
#
_cell.length_a   1.000
_cell.length_b   1.000
_cell.length_c   1.000
_cell.angle_alpha   90.00
_cell.angle_beta   90.00
_cell.angle_gamma   90.00
#
_symmetry.space_group_name_H-M   'P 1'
#
loop_
_entity.id
_entity.type
_entity.pdbx_description
1 polymer ?
#
loop_
_entity_poly.entity_id
_entity_poly.type
_entity_poly.pdbx_seq_one_letter_code
_entity_poly.pdbx_strand_id
1 'polypeptide(L)'
;MASPSQPLEKTKEKAAGGFRNQKRGKQAVDESELLTVPDGWKEPTFTKDDNPRGLLEESSFATLFPKYREAYLKECWPLVQKALQEHHVKATLDLIEGSMTVCTTKKTFDPYVIIRARDLIKLLARSVPFEQVRKVVLDTMKNIHPIYNIKTLMIKRELSKDSELRTQNWERFLPKFKHKNLNKRKEPNKKKVKKEYTPFPPPQPESQIDKELASGEYFLKASQKKRQKMEEIKAKQAEVLSKRQAERNKAFIPPKEKIVVKPKKVSEDKINIAAIKEKVKKAKKKKLGALTEEEIKLKMEVNEKNKKRKM
;
A
#
# COMPACT_ATOMS: atom_id res chain seq x y z
N MET A 1 15.85 26.49 -69.11
CA MET A 1 15.32 27.52 -68.19
C MET A 1 15.18 26.86 -66.82
N ALA A 2 16.25 26.56 -66.08
CA ALA A 2 17.17 27.47 -65.37
C ALA A 2 16.43 28.44 -64.44
N SER A 3 16.39 28.10 -63.14
CA SER A 3 16.00 28.97 -62.03
C SER A 3 16.95 30.16 -61.89
N PRO A 4 16.48 31.27 -61.29
CA PRO A 4 17.22 31.85 -60.16
C PRO A 4 16.33 32.36 -58.99
N SER A 5 16.64 31.86 -57.79
CA SER A 5 16.98 32.60 -56.56
C SER A 5 16.39 34.00 -56.24
N GLN A 6 15.53 34.05 -55.20
CA GLN A 6 15.60 34.80 -53.89
C GLN A 6 15.82 36.34 -53.84
N PRO A 7 15.35 37.10 -52.80
CA PRO A 7 15.54 36.77 -51.37
C PRO A 7 14.45 37.19 -50.34
N LEU A 8 14.74 36.75 -49.11
CA LEU A 8 14.05 36.89 -47.82
C LEU A 8 13.82 38.34 -47.35
N GLU A 9 12.68 38.57 -46.69
CA GLU A 9 12.58 39.51 -45.56
C GLU A 9 12.09 38.80 -44.30
N LYS A 10 12.87 38.95 -43.23
CA LYS A 10 12.60 38.49 -41.87
C LYS A 10 11.75 39.54 -41.16
N THR A 11 10.56 39.17 -40.70
CA THR A 11 9.91 39.86 -39.58
C THR A 11 9.66 38.88 -38.44
N LYS A 12 10.38 39.16 -37.34
CA LYS A 12 10.23 38.51 -36.04
C LYS A 12 8.88 38.94 -35.45
N GLU A 13 7.98 37.99 -35.20
CA GLU A 13 6.91 38.20 -34.23
C GLU A 13 6.72 37.00 -33.31
N LYS A 14 6.44 37.33 -32.06
CA LYS A 14 6.76 36.58 -30.85
C LYS A 14 5.83 35.37 -30.67
N ALA A 15 6.42 34.18 -30.63
CA ALA A 15 5.77 33.00 -30.08
C ALA A 15 5.59 33.17 -28.56
N ALA A 16 4.45 33.71 -28.13
CA ALA A 16 3.98 33.60 -26.75
C ALA A 16 3.37 32.20 -26.54
N GLY A 17 4.25 31.18 -26.53
CA GLY A 17 3.93 29.82 -26.11
C GLY A 17 3.65 29.79 -24.61
N GLY A 18 2.42 30.08 -24.21
CA GLY A 18 1.94 29.85 -22.86
C GLY A 18 1.78 28.35 -22.60
N PHE A 19 2.86 27.66 -22.26
CA PHE A 19 2.80 26.33 -21.65
C PHE A 19 2.09 26.48 -20.31
N ARG A 20 0.77 26.27 -20.31
CA ARG A 20 -0.05 26.23 -19.11
C ARG A 20 0.33 24.96 -18.35
N ASN A 21 1.26 25.14 -17.43
CA ASN A 21 1.75 24.10 -16.54
C ASN A 21 0.56 23.59 -15.72
N GLN A 22 -0.09 22.51 -16.19
CA GLN A 22 -1.01 21.75 -15.37
C GLN A 22 -0.18 21.17 -14.23
N LYS A 23 -0.15 21.87 -13.09
CA LYS A 23 0.20 21.25 -11.81
C LYS A 23 -0.84 20.16 -11.57
N ARG A 24 -0.62 18.97 -12.15
CA ARG A 24 -1.09 17.71 -11.61
C ARG A 24 -0.69 17.76 -10.15
N GLY A 25 -1.66 17.84 -9.25
CA GLY A 25 -1.43 17.69 -7.83
C GLY A 25 -0.74 16.36 -7.64
N LYS A 26 0.59 16.36 -7.55
CA LYS A 26 1.33 15.26 -6.95
C LYS A 26 0.71 15.15 -5.57
N GLN A 27 -0.07 14.10 -5.35
CA GLN A 27 -0.31 13.63 -4.01
C GLN A 27 1.07 13.55 -3.39
N ALA A 28 1.31 14.33 -2.33
CA ALA A 28 2.51 14.19 -1.54
C ALA A 28 2.45 12.78 -0.95
N VAL A 29 3.01 11.83 -1.68
CA VAL A 29 3.30 10.50 -1.16
C VAL A 29 4.39 10.78 -0.15
N ASP A 30 4.05 10.65 1.12
CA ASP A 30 4.95 10.81 2.25
C ASP A 30 6.18 9.92 1.96
N GLU A 31 7.37 10.53 1.77
CA GLU A 31 8.59 9.79 1.41
C GLU A 31 8.89 8.66 2.42
N SER A 32 8.43 8.84 3.67
CA SER A 32 8.52 7.81 4.69
C SER A 32 7.72 6.53 4.36
N GLU A 33 6.64 6.62 3.58
CA GLU A 33 5.89 5.45 3.07
C GLU A 33 6.59 4.74 1.92
N LEU A 34 7.40 5.45 1.11
CA LEU A 34 8.22 4.85 0.06
C LEU A 34 9.43 4.11 0.63
N LEU A 35 9.95 4.55 1.78
CA LEU A 35 11.07 3.90 2.47
C LEU A 35 10.65 2.69 3.31
N THR A 36 9.36 2.52 3.62
CA THR A 36 8.92 1.46 4.52
C THR A 36 8.44 0.26 3.71
N VAL A 37 9.31 -0.78 3.65
CA VAL A 37 8.95 -2.09 3.10
C VAL A 37 7.67 -2.58 3.81
N PRO A 38 6.58 -2.89 3.08
CA PRO A 38 5.32 -3.32 3.69
C PRO A 38 5.49 -4.54 4.60
N ASP A 39 4.75 -4.58 5.70
CA ASP A 39 4.78 -5.69 6.65
C ASP A 39 4.39 -7.00 5.94
N GLY A 40 5.33 -7.96 5.89
CA GLY A 40 5.18 -9.22 5.17
C GLY A 40 5.72 -9.27 3.72
N TRP A 41 6.36 -8.20 3.23
CA TRP A 41 7.05 -8.26 1.93
C TRP A 41 8.20 -9.27 1.97
N LYS A 42 8.16 -10.23 1.05
CA LYS A 42 9.27 -11.15 0.79
C LYS A 42 9.90 -10.75 -0.53
N GLU A 43 11.21 -10.55 -0.53
CA GLU A 43 11.93 -10.33 -1.78
C GLU A 43 11.74 -11.53 -2.70
N PRO A 44 11.33 -11.31 -3.96
CA PRO A 44 11.21 -12.39 -4.92
C PRO A 44 12.59 -12.98 -5.18
N THR A 45 12.68 -14.31 -5.18
CA THR A 45 13.88 -15.02 -5.60
C THR A 45 14.15 -14.72 -7.06
N PHE A 46 15.34 -14.20 -7.35
CA PHE A 46 15.79 -13.94 -8.71
C PHE A 46 15.83 -15.24 -9.50
N THR A 47 15.03 -15.33 -10.55
CA THR A 47 14.89 -16.52 -11.39
C THR A 47 15.69 -16.37 -12.68
N LYS A 48 15.85 -17.47 -13.41
CA LYS A 48 16.53 -17.46 -14.71
C LYS A 48 15.76 -16.63 -15.76
N ASP A 49 14.45 -16.52 -15.60
CA ASP A 49 13.57 -15.79 -16.52
C ASP A 49 13.77 -14.27 -16.42
N ASP A 50 14.27 -13.78 -15.28
CA ASP A 50 14.55 -12.36 -15.05
C ASP A 50 15.80 -11.87 -15.82
N ASN A 51 16.72 -12.79 -16.15
CA ASN A 51 17.90 -12.49 -16.96
C ASN A 51 18.14 -13.53 -18.07
N PRO A 52 17.37 -13.45 -19.17
CA PRO A 52 17.44 -14.43 -20.25
C PRO A 52 18.72 -14.32 -21.10
N ARG A 53 19.37 -13.14 -21.13
CA ARG A 53 20.60 -12.90 -21.90
C ARG A 53 21.89 -13.13 -21.08
N GLY A 54 21.77 -13.33 -19.76
CA GLY A 54 22.90 -13.55 -18.87
C GLY A 54 23.74 -12.29 -18.63
N LEU A 55 24.95 -12.48 -18.11
CA LEU A 55 25.91 -11.39 -17.88
C LEU A 55 26.77 -11.14 -19.12
N LEU A 56 27.05 -9.87 -19.41
CA LEU A 56 27.85 -9.46 -20.55
C LEU A 56 29.36 -9.55 -20.24
N GLU A 57 29.73 -9.21 -19.02
CA GLU A 57 31.11 -9.20 -18.53
C GLU A 57 31.35 -10.30 -17.50
N GLU A 58 32.60 -10.76 -17.44
CA GLU A 58 33.04 -11.76 -16.47
C GLU A 58 33.60 -11.06 -15.23
N SER A 59 33.12 -11.47 -14.06
CA SER A 59 33.62 -11.05 -12.76
C SER A 59 34.40 -12.21 -12.15
N SER A 60 35.63 -11.95 -11.70
CA SER A 60 36.52 -12.94 -11.09
C SER A 60 36.98 -12.49 -9.72
N PHE A 61 36.96 -13.41 -8.75
CA PHE A 61 37.52 -13.20 -7.41
C PHE A 61 38.42 -14.36 -7.04
N ALA A 62 39.59 -14.06 -6.50
CA ALA A 62 40.54 -15.03 -5.99
C ALA A 62 40.76 -14.84 -4.49
N THR A 63 41.07 -15.92 -3.78
CA THR A 63 41.50 -15.88 -2.37
C THR A 63 42.56 -16.94 -2.13
N LEU A 64 43.69 -16.51 -1.55
CA LEU A 64 44.77 -17.40 -1.14
C LEU A 64 44.39 -18.22 0.09
N PHE A 65 44.90 -19.45 0.19
CA PHE A 65 44.72 -20.30 1.37
C PHE A 65 46.04 -20.83 1.90
N PRO A 66 46.14 -21.11 3.22
CA PRO A 66 47.35 -21.68 3.81
C PRO A 66 47.58 -23.13 3.37
N LYS A 67 48.86 -23.53 3.24
CA LYS A 67 49.26 -24.89 2.80
C LYS A 67 48.61 -26.03 3.60
N TYR A 68 48.44 -25.87 4.91
CA TYR A 68 47.81 -26.90 5.76
C TYR A 68 46.35 -27.18 5.38
N ARG A 69 45.69 -26.27 4.65
CA ARG A 69 44.28 -26.36 4.28
C ARG A 69 44.05 -27.14 2.98
N GLU A 70 45.12 -27.34 2.20
CA GLU A 70 45.12 -27.93 0.86
C GLU A 70 44.46 -29.31 0.81
N ALA A 71 44.83 -30.22 1.72
CA ALA A 71 44.34 -31.61 1.71
C ALA A 71 42.81 -31.68 1.79
N TYR A 72 42.21 -30.89 2.69
CA TYR A 72 40.76 -30.82 2.81
C TYR A 72 40.12 -30.11 1.61
N LEU A 73 40.70 -29.02 1.12
CA LEU A 73 40.14 -28.31 -0.02
C LEU A 73 40.07 -29.22 -1.24
N LYS A 74 41.11 -30.02 -1.46
CA LYS A 74 41.15 -31.03 -2.53
C LYS A 74 40.04 -32.07 -2.38
N GLU A 75 39.76 -32.53 -1.16
CA GLU A 75 38.70 -33.50 -0.87
C GLU A 75 37.29 -32.92 -1.08
N CYS A 76 37.03 -31.72 -0.55
CA CYS A 76 35.70 -31.10 -0.64
C CYS A 76 35.44 -30.32 -1.94
N TRP A 77 36.46 -30.11 -2.78
CA TRP A 77 36.35 -29.30 -3.99
C TRP A 77 35.22 -29.72 -4.94
N PRO A 78 34.98 -31.02 -5.18
CA PRO A 78 33.88 -31.45 -6.05
C PRO A 78 32.50 -31.01 -5.51
N LEU A 79 32.33 -30.95 -4.20
CA LEU A 79 31.10 -30.47 -3.57
C LEU A 79 30.91 -28.96 -3.76
N VAL A 80 32.00 -28.20 -3.67
CA VAL A 80 32.01 -26.75 -3.93
C VAL A 80 31.65 -26.47 -5.38
N GLN A 81 32.26 -27.20 -6.32
CA GLN A 81 31.97 -27.07 -7.74
C GLN A 81 30.51 -27.40 -8.03
N LYS A 82 29.98 -28.51 -7.47
CA LYS A 82 28.58 -28.88 -7.64
C LYS A 82 27.62 -27.79 -7.14
N ALA A 83 27.87 -27.25 -5.96
CA ALA A 83 27.04 -26.20 -5.37
C ALA A 83 27.07 -24.88 -6.18
N LEU A 84 28.22 -24.50 -6.74
CA LEU A 84 28.36 -23.29 -7.56
C LEU A 84 27.86 -23.49 -9.01
N GLN A 85 27.89 -24.73 -9.50
CA GLN A 85 27.41 -25.09 -10.84
C GLN A 85 25.90 -24.91 -10.97
N GLU A 86 25.12 -25.09 -9.89
CA GLU A 86 23.67 -24.80 -9.83
C GLU A 86 23.37 -23.34 -10.21
N HIS A 87 24.31 -22.43 -9.94
CA HIS A 87 24.22 -21.01 -10.26
C HIS A 87 25.07 -20.60 -11.48
N HIS A 88 25.63 -21.56 -12.21
CA HIS A 88 26.51 -21.33 -13.36
C HIS A 88 27.75 -20.48 -13.04
N VAL A 89 28.31 -20.64 -11.84
CA VAL A 89 29.59 -20.01 -11.44
C VAL A 89 30.71 -21.03 -11.58
N LYS A 90 31.78 -20.65 -12.29
CA LYS A 90 32.97 -21.50 -12.45
C LYS A 90 33.87 -21.34 -11.23
N ALA A 91 34.32 -22.45 -10.65
CA ALA A 91 35.27 -22.46 -9.54
C ALA A 91 36.51 -23.30 -9.89
N THR A 92 37.69 -22.70 -9.72
CA THR A 92 39.00 -23.35 -9.93
C THR A 92 39.83 -23.31 -8.65
N LEU A 93 40.55 -24.41 -8.39
CA LEU A 93 41.47 -24.55 -7.27
C LEU A 93 42.87 -24.71 -7.84
N ASP A 94 43.75 -23.78 -7.50
CA ASP A 94 45.17 -23.83 -7.85
C ASP A 94 45.98 -24.27 -6.61
N LEU A 95 46.58 -25.46 -6.71
CA LEU A 95 47.41 -26.04 -5.65
C LEU A 95 48.87 -25.53 -5.72
N ILE A 96 49.30 -24.99 -6.85
CA ILE A 96 50.66 -24.48 -7.05
C ILE A 96 50.77 -23.11 -6.39
N GLU A 97 49.86 -22.20 -6.74
CA GLU A 97 49.77 -20.88 -6.11
C GLU A 97 49.11 -20.91 -4.73
N GLY A 98 48.36 -21.97 -4.42
CA GLY A 98 47.57 -22.04 -3.19
C GLY A 98 46.41 -21.04 -3.22
N SER A 99 45.73 -20.91 -4.36
CA SER A 99 44.66 -19.94 -4.59
C SER A 99 43.34 -20.63 -4.99
N MET A 100 42.21 -20.08 -4.53
CA MET A 100 40.88 -20.46 -4.97
C MET A 100 40.28 -19.31 -5.76
N THR A 101 39.78 -19.59 -6.97
CA THR A 101 39.23 -18.58 -7.86
C THR A 101 37.80 -18.93 -8.25
N VAL A 102 36.91 -17.94 -8.22
CA VAL A 102 35.53 -18.03 -8.68
C VAL A 102 35.28 -17.00 -9.77
N CYS A 103 34.70 -17.44 -10.87
CA CYS A 103 34.39 -16.61 -12.03
C CYS A 103 32.92 -16.76 -12.42
N THR A 104 32.25 -15.65 -12.75
CA THR A 104 30.95 -15.72 -13.43
C THR A 104 31.11 -16.25 -14.85
N THR A 105 30.03 -16.78 -15.41
CA THR A 105 29.98 -17.21 -16.82
C THR A 105 28.86 -16.49 -17.54
N LYS A 106 28.85 -16.55 -18.87
CA LYS A 106 27.75 -16.00 -19.70
C LYS A 106 26.37 -16.60 -19.37
N LYS A 107 26.33 -17.77 -18.71
CA LYS A 107 25.09 -18.45 -18.29
C LYS A 107 24.65 -18.05 -16.88
N THR A 108 25.45 -17.31 -16.12
CA THR A 108 25.08 -16.82 -14.80
C THR A 108 23.91 -15.87 -14.93
N PHE A 109 22.83 -16.15 -14.20
CA PHE A 109 21.61 -15.35 -14.22
C PHE A 109 21.62 -14.29 -13.11
N ASP A 110 21.88 -14.70 -11.87
CA ASP A 110 21.93 -13.82 -10.68
C ASP A 110 23.27 -13.06 -10.61
N PRO A 111 23.29 -11.72 -10.77
CA PRO A 111 24.53 -10.94 -10.70
C PRO A 111 25.17 -10.93 -9.31
N TYR A 112 24.38 -11.10 -8.24
CA TYR A 112 24.89 -11.03 -6.86
C TYR A 112 25.51 -12.36 -6.39
N VAL A 113 25.29 -13.46 -7.10
CA VAL A 113 25.79 -14.78 -6.70
C VAL A 113 27.31 -14.84 -6.60
N ILE A 114 28.02 -14.03 -7.40
CA ILE A 114 29.49 -13.97 -7.36
C ILE A 114 30.02 -13.43 -6.03
N ILE A 115 29.30 -12.50 -5.39
CA ILE A 115 29.67 -11.96 -4.08
C ILE A 115 29.49 -13.05 -3.01
N ARG A 116 28.44 -13.88 -3.13
CA ARG A 116 28.22 -15.04 -2.26
C ARG A 116 29.31 -16.09 -2.46
N ALA A 117 29.71 -16.35 -3.71
CA ALA A 117 30.81 -17.27 -4.05
C ALA A 117 32.17 -16.78 -3.51
N ARG A 118 32.45 -15.48 -3.57
CA ARG A 118 33.62 -14.86 -2.93
C ARG A 118 33.65 -15.13 -1.43
N ASP A 119 32.51 -14.98 -0.76
CA ASP A 119 32.44 -15.23 0.70
C ASP A 119 32.55 -16.71 1.05
N LEU A 120 32.05 -17.61 0.18
CA LEU A 120 32.26 -19.05 0.29
C LEU A 120 33.77 -19.40 0.32
N ILE A 121 34.53 -18.98 -0.70
CA ILE A 121 35.97 -19.30 -0.78
C ILE A 121 36.77 -18.66 0.36
N LYS A 122 36.38 -17.47 0.82
CA LYS A 122 37.00 -16.78 1.96
C LYS A 122 36.81 -17.53 3.26
N LEU A 123 35.62 -18.08 3.51
CA LEU A 123 35.34 -18.90 4.69
C LEU A 123 36.09 -20.24 4.65
N LEU A 124 36.19 -20.87 3.47
CA LEU A 124 36.97 -22.09 3.27
C LEU A 124 38.47 -21.87 3.56
N ALA A 125 39.03 -20.74 3.11
CA ALA A 125 40.41 -20.33 3.40
C ALA A 125 40.64 -20.13 4.91
N ARG A 126 39.64 -19.61 5.63
CA ARG A 126 39.66 -19.44 7.10
C ARG A 126 39.41 -20.74 7.89
N SER A 127 39.49 -21.89 7.22
CA SER A 127 39.38 -23.23 7.82
C SER A 127 37.99 -23.58 8.35
N VAL A 128 36.92 -22.98 7.79
CA VAL A 128 35.55 -23.38 8.08
C VAL A 128 35.19 -24.62 7.23
N PRO A 129 34.57 -25.67 7.81
CA PRO A 129 34.09 -26.83 7.05
C PRO A 129 32.97 -26.48 6.06
N PHE A 130 32.95 -27.14 4.91
CA PHE A 130 32.03 -26.85 3.80
C PHE A 130 30.55 -26.81 4.20
N GLU A 131 30.09 -27.77 5.01
CA GLU A 131 28.69 -27.82 5.48
C GLU A 131 28.26 -26.55 6.20
N GLN A 132 29.15 -26.04 7.06
CA GLN A 132 28.91 -24.82 7.81
C GLN A 132 28.94 -23.60 6.88
N VAL A 133 29.85 -23.57 5.89
CA VAL A 133 29.90 -22.50 4.89
C VAL A 133 28.60 -22.47 4.08
N ARG A 134 28.10 -23.62 3.63
CA ARG A 134 26.81 -23.74 2.92
C ARG A 134 25.68 -23.13 3.73
N LYS A 135 25.62 -23.41 5.04
CA LYS A 135 24.62 -22.82 5.94
C LYS A 135 24.72 -21.30 5.99
N VAL A 136 25.94 -20.75 6.11
CA VAL A 136 26.14 -19.29 6.13
C VAL A 136 25.61 -18.65 4.85
N VAL A 137 25.92 -19.22 3.68
CA VAL A 137 25.45 -18.69 2.38
C VAL A 137 23.92 -18.75 2.28
N LEU A 138 23.29 -19.85 2.68
CA LEU A 138 21.83 -19.97 2.66
C LEU A 138 21.14 -18.99 3.62
N ASP A 139 21.73 -18.74 4.78
CA ASP A 139 21.19 -17.76 5.72
C ASP A 139 21.34 -16.33 5.20
N THR A 140 22.41 -16.02 4.43
CA THR A 140 22.52 -14.71 3.75
C THR A 140 21.42 -14.45 2.72
N MET A 141 20.87 -15.50 2.11
CA MET A 141 19.71 -15.36 1.21
C MET A 141 18.41 -15.01 1.96
N LYS A 142 18.33 -15.29 3.26
CA LYS A 142 17.17 -14.99 4.12
C LYS A 142 17.25 -13.62 4.76
N ASN A 143 17.98 -12.68 4.15
CA ASN A 143 18.25 -11.34 4.69
C ASN A 143 18.92 -11.37 6.09
N ILE A 144 19.75 -12.40 6.36
CA ILE A 144 20.59 -12.45 7.56
C ILE A 144 21.99 -12.02 7.16
N HIS A 145 22.45 -10.87 7.65
CA HIS A 145 23.77 -10.37 7.27
C HIS A 145 24.90 -11.35 7.67
N PRO A 146 25.87 -11.66 6.77
CA PRO A 146 26.92 -12.67 7.03
C PRO A 146 27.77 -12.39 8.27
N ILE A 147 27.90 -11.13 8.67
CA ILE A 147 28.63 -10.73 9.89
C ILE A 147 28.13 -11.45 11.15
N TYR A 148 26.82 -11.74 11.23
CA TYR A 148 26.25 -12.42 12.39
C TYR A 148 26.74 -13.86 12.46
N ASN A 149 26.69 -14.57 11.33
CA ASN A 149 27.17 -15.92 11.22
C ASN A 149 28.69 -16.00 11.48
N ILE A 150 29.48 -15.07 10.93
CA ILE A 150 30.92 -14.98 11.20
C ILE A 150 31.19 -14.79 12.70
N LYS A 151 30.49 -13.86 13.36
CA LYS A 151 30.63 -13.63 14.81
C LYS A 151 30.25 -14.87 15.62
N THR A 152 29.18 -15.58 15.25
CA THR A 152 28.81 -16.84 15.93
C THR A 152 29.89 -17.91 15.75
N LEU A 153 30.50 -18.03 14.57
CA LEU A 153 31.58 -18.99 14.33
C LEU A 153 32.84 -18.66 15.12
N MET A 154 33.20 -17.37 15.20
CA MET A 154 34.32 -16.92 16.02
C MET A 154 34.10 -17.25 17.50
N ILE A 155 32.91 -16.94 18.04
CA ILE A 155 32.58 -17.24 19.44
C ILE A 155 32.59 -18.75 19.68
N LYS A 156 31.94 -19.55 18.83
CA LYS A 156 31.96 -21.02 18.96
C LYS A 156 33.37 -21.60 18.95
N ARG A 157 34.26 -21.04 18.12
CA ARG A 157 35.65 -21.47 18.06
C ARG A 157 36.38 -21.20 19.36
N GLU A 158 36.17 -20.04 19.99
CA GLU A 158 36.76 -19.73 21.30
C GLU A 158 36.16 -20.61 22.40
N LEU A 159 34.83 -20.71 22.49
CA LEU A 159 34.15 -21.56 23.48
C LEU A 159 34.50 -23.04 23.37
N SER A 160 34.84 -23.51 22.17
CA SER A 160 35.28 -24.90 21.95
C SER A 160 36.69 -25.19 22.46
N LYS A 161 37.51 -24.16 22.73
CA LYS A 161 38.85 -24.33 23.32
C LYS A 161 38.75 -24.58 24.83
N ASP A 162 37.72 -24.04 25.48
CA ASP A 162 37.51 -24.20 26.90
C ASP A 162 36.98 -25.62 27.21
N SER A 163 37.69 -26.35 28.07
CA SER A 163 37.36 -27.75 28.40
C SER A 163 35.99 -27.88 29.06
N GLU A 164 35.66 -26.98 29.99
CA GLU A 164 34.41 -27.01 30.77
C GLU A 164 33.18 -26.63 29.96
N LEU A 165 33.32 -25.67 29.03
CA LEU A 165 32.20 -25.19 28.23
C LEU A 165 31.91 -26.08 27.03
N ARG A 166 32.85 -26.93 26.59
CA ARG A 166 32.67 -27.79 25.41
C ARG A 166 31.47 -28.74 25.51
N THR A 167 31.14 -29.20 26.70
CA THR A 167 30.02 -30.13 26.94
C THR A 167 28.68 -29.41 27.21
N GLN A 168 28.71 -28.09 27.41
CA GLN A 168 27.53 -27.31 27.77
C GLN A 168 26.83 -26.70 26.56
N ASN A 169 25.58 -26.28 26.73
CA ASN A 169 24.85 -25.55 25.70
C ASN A 169 25.37 -24.11 25.58
N TRP A 170 25.86 -23.74 24.39
CA TRP A 170 26.41 -22.41 24.10
C TRP A 170 25.38 -21.32 23.76
N GLU A 171 24.09 -21.62 23.70
CA GLU A 171 23.03 -20.67 23.29
C GLU A 171 23.02 -19.35 24.06
N ARG A 172 23.48 -19.34 25.31
CA ARG A 172 23.59 -18.14 26.14
C ARG A 172 24.65 -17.16 25.62
N PHE A 173 25.74 -17.67 25.07
CA PHE A 173 26.88 -16.90 24.58
C PHE A 173 26.74 -16.51 23.11
N LEU A 174 25.86 -17.19 22.37
CA LEU A 174 25.61 -16.91 20.97
C LEU A 174 24.71 -15.67 20.81
N PRO A 175 25.10 -14.69 19.96
CA PRO A 175 24.25 -13.54 19.65
C PRO A 175 22.91 -13.98 19.05
N LYS A 176 21.80 -13.68 19.74
CA LYS A 176 20.45 -13.90 19.21
C LYS A 176 20.01 -12.67 18.41
N PHE A 177 20.03 -12.78 17.09
CA PHE A 177 19.54 -11.71 16.22
C PHE A 177 18.01 -11.74 16.21
N LYS A 178 17.38 -10.75 16.86
CA LYS A 178 15.95 -10.50 16.72
C LYS A 178 15.77 -9.46 15.62
N HIS A 179 15.00 -9.81 14.59
CA HIS A 179 14.57 -8.80 13.63
C HIS A 179 13.80 -7.71 14.40
N LYS A 180 14.28 -6.47 14.34
CA LYS A 180 13.56 -5.33 14.92
C LYS A 180 12.39 -5.01 14.01
N ASN A 181 11.32 -5.80 14.13
CA ASN A 181 10.02 -5.42 13.60
C ASN A 181 9.54 -4.23 14.42
N LEU A 182 9.79 -2.99 13.94
CA LEU A 182 9.15 -1.77 14.46
C LEU A 182 7.65 -1.78 14.10
N ASN A 183 6.96 -2.89 14.35
CA ASN A 183 5.61 -3.13 13.90
C ASN A 183 4.63 -2.57 14.90
N LYS A 184 4.61 -1.25 15.06
CA LYS A 184 3.45 -0.51 15.57
C LYS A 184 3.38 0.88 14.94
N ARG A 185 3.40 0.98 13.61
CA ARG A 185 2.77 2.15 12.97
C ARG A 185 1.28 2.05 13.31
N LYS A 186 0.75 3.05 14.03
CA LYS A 186 -0.70 3.14 14.27
C LYS A 186 -1.38 3.17 12.90
N GLU A 187 -2.31 2.26 12.67
CA GLU A 187 -3.08 2.27 11.44
C GLU A 187 -3.76 3.64 11.28
N PRO A 188 -3.74 4.24 10.08
CA PRO A 188 -4.40 5.52 9.89
C PRO A 188 -5.89 5.38 10.18
N ASN A 189 -6.46 6.31 10.96
CA ASN A 189 -7.88 6.35 11.30
C ASN A 189 -8.81 6.33 10.07
N LYS A 190 -8.30 6.68 8.88
CA LYS A 190 -9.02 6.63 7.62
C LYS A 190 -8.28 5.73 6.63
N LYS A 191 -8.60 4.44 6.63
CA LYS A 191 -8.14 3.49 5.61
C LYS A 191 -8.92 3.75 4.31
N LYS A 192 -8.23 4.22 3.27
CA LYS A 192 -8.81 4.28 1.92
C LYS A 192 -8.90 2.85 1.38
N VAL A 193 -10.12 2.30 1.29
CA VAL A 193 -10.34 1.00 0.63
C VAL A 193 -9.94 1.14 -0.84
N LYS A 194 -9.09 0.23 -1.33
CA LYS A 194 -8.70 0.21 -2.75
C LYS A 194 -9.97 -0.08 -3.58
N LYS A 195 -10.19 0.72 -4.62
CA LYS A 195 -11.30 0.49 -5.56
C LYS A 195 -11.09 -0.87 -6.23
N GLU A 196 -12.17 -1.62 -6.43
CA GLU A 196 -12.14 -2.89 -7.17
C GLU A 196 -11.55 -2.65 -8.58
N TYR A 197 -10.76 -3.61 -9.05
CA TYR A 197 -10.11 -3.52 -10.34
C TYR A 197 -11.17 -3.56 -11.45
N THR A 198 -11.37 -2.43 -12.12
CA THR A 198 -12.22 -2.34 -13.30
C THR A 198 -11.32 -2.42 -14.53
N PRO A 199 -11.47 -3.44 -15.40
CA PRO A 199 -10.62 -3.58 -16.58
C PRO A 199 -10.87 -2.48 -17.61
N PHE A 200 -12.02 -1.80 -17.53
CA PHE A 200 -12.36 -0.68 -18.39
C PHE A 200 -11.89 0.65 -17.76
N PRO A 201 -11.30 1.55 -18.55
CA PRO A 201 -11.00 2.89 -18.08
C PRO A 201 -12.30 3.64 -17.75
N PRO A 202 -12.29 4.55 -16.76
CA PRO A 202 -13.44 5.42 -16.52
C PRO A 202 -13.71 6.29 -17.76
N PRO A 203 -14.97 6.71 -17.99
CA PRO A 203 -15.29 7.61 -19.10
C PRO A 203 -14.49 8.90 -18.96
N GLN A 204 -14.02 9.42 -20.09
CA GLN A 204 -13.34 10.72 -20.11
C GLN A 204 -14.32 11.81 -19.65
N PRO A 205 -13.88 12.78 -18.83
CA PRO A 205 -14.74 13.89 -18.48
C PRO A 205 -15.07 14.68 -19.74
N GLU A 206 -16.36 14.93 -19.97
CA GLU A 206 -16.84 15.71 -21.11
C GLU A 206 -16.18 17.10 -21.16
N SER A 207 -15.78 17.52 -22.36
CA SER A 207 -15.26 18.87 -22.55
C SER A 207 -16.34 19.91 -22.30
N GLN A 208 -15.94 21.16 -22.08
CA GLN A 208 -16.93 22.24 -21.94
C GLN A 208 -17.79 22.40 -23.20
N ILE A 209 -17.20 22.16 -24.39
CA ILE A 209 -17.91 22.20 -25.67
C ILE A 209 -18.97 21.10 -25.72
N ASP A 210 -18.63 19.88 -25.30
CA ASP A 210 -19.57 18.75 -25.31
C ASP A 210 -20.75 18.98 -24.35
N LYS A 211 -20.49 19.58 -23.17
CA LYS A 211 -21.54 19.98 -22.22
C LYS A 211 -22.46 21.06 -22.80
N GLU A 212 -21.89 22.02 -23.51
CA GLU A 212 -22.64 23.09 -24.17
C GLU A 212 -23.44 22.55 -25.38
N LEU A 213 -22.91 21.56 -26.10
CA LEU A 213 -23.61 20.86 -27.18
C LEU A 213 -24.76 20.01 -26.63
N ALA A 214 -24.54 19.24 -25.56
CA ALA A 214 -25.54 18.40 -24.91
C ALA A 214 -26.68 19.21 -24.26
N SER A 215 -26.37 20.36 -23.67
CA SER A 215 -27.37 21.30 -23.13
C SER A 215 -28.08 22.12 -24.22
N GLY A 216 -27.60 22.07 -25.47
CA GLY A 216 -28.11 22.89 -26.58
C GLY A 216 -27.74 24.38 -26.48
N GLU A 217 -27.05 24.79 -25.42
CA GLU A 217 -26.60 26.16 -25.21
C GLU A 217 -25.53 26.58 -26.23
N TYR A 218 -24.78 25.63 -26.79
CA TYR A 218 -23.74 25.92 -27.78
C TYR A 218 -24.30 26.64 -29.02
N PHE A 219 -25.50 26.26 -29.45
CA PHE A 219 -26.14 26.81 -30.64
C PHE A 219 -26.80 28.18 -30.42
N LEU A 220 -27.00 28.61 -29.16
CA LEU A 220 -27.64 29.89 -28.86
C LEU A 220 -26.68 31.07 -29.02
N LYS A 221 -27.14 32.12 -29.69
CA LYS A 221 -26.37 33.38 -29.81
C LYS A 221 -26.23 34.06 -28.44
N ALA A 222 -25.16 34.83 -28.23
CA ALA A 222 -24.93 35.53 -26.96
C ALA A 222 -26.10 36.42 -26.50
N SER A 223 -26.84 37.02 -27.44
CA SER A 223 -28.06 37.79 -27.17
C SER A 223 -29.20 36.92 -26.61
N GLN A 224 -29.40 35.73 -27.18
CA GLN A 224 -30.43 34.77 -26.72
C GLN A 224 -30.09 34.23 -25.33
N LYS A 225 -28.80 33.90 -25.08
CA LYS A 225 -28.31 33.52 -23.75
C LYS A 225 -28.59 34.60 -22.70
N LYS A 226 -28.35 35.87 -23.04
CA LYS A 226 -28.63 37.01 -22.15
C LYS A 226 -30.13 37.16 -21.87
N ARG A 227 -30.99 37.01 -22.89
CA ARG A 227 -32.45 37.11 -22.73
C ARG A 227 -32.98 36.01 -21.79
N GLN A 228 -32.57 34.76 -22.02
CA GLN A 228 -32.95 33.63 -21.16
C GLN A 228 -32.49 33.83 -19.71
N LYS A 229 -31.25 34.30 -19.49
CA LYS A 229 -30.76 34.63 -18.14
C LYS A 229 -31.59 35.71 -17.45
N MET A 230 -31.99 36.76 -18.18
CA MET A 230 -32.83 37.82 -17.62
C MET A 230 -34.25 37.34 -17.32
N GLU A 231 -34.83 36.49 -18.17
CA GLU A 231 -36.12 35.84 -17.93
C GLU A 231 -36.07 34.93 -16.69
N GLU A 232 -34.99 34.16 -16.53
CA GLU A 232 -34.77 33.32 -15.36
C GLU A 232 -34.64 34.15 -14.07
N ILE A 233 -33.90 35.28 -14.12
CA ILE A 233 -33.80 36.20 -12.98
C ILE A 233 -35.17 36.80 -12.63
N LYS A 234 -35.93 37.24 -13.63
CA LYS A 234 -37.28 37.79 -13.42
C LYS A 234 -38.23 36.73 -12.83
N ALA A 235 -38.17 35.49 -13.32
CA ALA A 235 -38.96 34.38 -12.79
C ALA A 235 -38.61 34.09 -11.32
N LYS A 236 -37.31 34.03 -10.98
CA LYS A 236 -36.84 33.88 -9.59
C LYS A 236 -37.30 35.03 -8.71
N GLN A 237 -37.24 36.28 -9.20
CA GLN A 237 -37.73 37.44 -8.46
C GLN A 237 -39.23 37.37 -8.23
N ALA A 238 -40.02 37.00 -9.23
CA ALA A 238 -41.47 36.81 -9.11
C ALA A 238 -41.82 35.70 -8.11
N GLU A 239 -41.07 34.58 -8.13
CA GLU A 239 -41.25 33.48 -7.18
C GLU A 239 -40.95 33.93 -5.73
N VAL A 240 -39.86 34.68 -5.52
CA VAL A 240 -39.52 35.23 -4.20
C VAL A 240 -40.56 36.23 -3.72
N LEU A 241 -41.05 37.10 -4.59
CA LEU A 241 -42.13 38.04 -4.26
C LEU A 241 -43.42 37.32 -3.88
N SER A 242 -43.79 36.28 -4.64
CA SER A 242 -44.94 35.42 -4.33
C SER A 242 -44.79 34.72 -2.99
N LYS A 243 -43.62 34.13 -2.70
CA LYS A 243 -43.31 33.52 -1.40
C LYS A 243 -43.41 34.52 -0.25
N ARG A 244 -42.83 35.72 -0.40
CA ARG A 244 -42.91 36.80 0.60
C ARG A 244 -44.35 37.28 0.81
N GLN A 245 -45.14 37.38 -0.25
CA GLN A 245 -46.55 37.78 -0.15
C GLN A 245 -47.39 36.70 0.54
N ALA A 246 -47.13 35.43 0.26
CA ALA A 246 -47.77 34.31 0.96
C ALA A 246 -47.40 34.29 2.46
N GLU A 247 -46.13 34.52 2.80
CA GLU A 247 -45.67 34.66 4.20
C GLU A 247 -46.35 35.85 4.89
N ARG A 248 -46.44 37.01 4.22
CA ARG A 248 -47.09 38.21 4.75
C ARG A 248 -48.59 38.00 4.95
N ASN A 249 -49.28 37.40 3.99
CA ASN A 249 -50.71 37.09 4.11
C ASN A 249 -50.98 36.08 5.23
N LYS A 250 -50.07 35.11 5.43
CA LYS A 250 -50.15 34.15 6.53
C LYS A 250 -50.04 34.85 7.90
N ALA A 251 -49.23 35.91 8.01
CA ALA A 251 -49.13 36.69 9.24
C ALA A 251 -50.36 37.60 9.50
N PHE A 252 -51.13 37.93 8.46
CA PHE A 252 -52.31 38.80 8.56
C PHE A 252 -53.62 38.04 8.84
N ILE A 253 -53.61 36.72 8.69
CA ILE A 253 -54.73 35.87 9.13
C ILE A 253 -54.54 35.66 10.64
N PRO A 254 -55.47 36.12 11.50
CA PRO A 254 -55.42 35.83 12.91
C PRO A 254 -55.31 34.31 13.10
N PRO A 255 -54.36 33.82 13.92
CA PRO A 255 -54.32 32.41 14.27
C PRO A 255 -55.72 32.00 14.72
N LYS A 256 -56.29 30.96 14.11
CA LYS A 256 -57.63 30.49 14.47
C LYS A 256 -57.65 30.19 15.97
N GLU A 257 -58.31 31.05 16.72
CA GLU A 257 -58.54 30.86 18.14
C GLU A 257 -59.34 29.58 18.30
N LYS A 258 -58.85 28.66 19.14
CA LYS A 258 -59.67 27.54 19.56
C LYS A 258 -60.84 28.13 20.32
N ILE A 259 -62.06 27.98 19.81
CA ILE A 259 -63.27 28.36 20.53
C ILE A 259 -63.25 27.61 21.86
N VAL A 260 -62.95 28.31 22.94
CA VAL A 260 -63.17 27.79 24.29
C VAL A 260 -64.67 27.90 24.52
N VAL A 261 -65.41 26.89 24.09
CA VAL A 261 -66.80 26.71 24.52
C VAL A 261 -66.76 26.54 26.04
N LYS A 262 -67.15 27.58 26.78
CA LYS A 262 -67.49 27.43 28.19
C LYS A 262 -68.67 26.44 28.26
N PRO A 263 -68.58 25.35 29.03
CA PRO A 263 -69.60 24.31 29.02
C PRO A 263 -70.87 24.85 29.69
N LYS A 264 -71.97 24.94 28.94
CA LYS A 264 -73.32 24.93 29.51
C LYS A 264 -73.95 23.55 29.30
N LYS A 265 -74.41 23.03 30.44
CA LYS A 265 -75.09 21.77 30.80
C LYS A 265 -75.70 20.92 29.67
N VAL A 266 -75.18 19.68 29.62
CA VAL A 266 -75.76 18.34 29.33
C VAL A 266 -76.95 18.24 28.37
N SER A 267 -76.74 17.55 27.26
CA SER A 267 -77.66 16.50 26.77
C SER A 267 -76.82 15.31 26.29
N GLU A 268 -77.37 14.13 26.55
CA GLU A 268 -76.72 12.83 26.56
C GLU A 268 -76.18 12.43 25.19
N ASP A 269 -74.94 11.92 25.13
CA ASP A 269 -74.56 10.94 24.11
C ASP A 269 -73.36 10.07 24.55
N LYS A 270 -73.70 8.82 24.87
CA LYS A 270 -72.95 7.56 24.87
C LYS A 270 -71.41 7.64 24.89
N ILE A 271 -70.83 7.31 26.05
CA ILE A 271 -69.39 7.12 26.25
C ILE A 271 -68.92 5.83 25.57
N ASN A 272 -68.04 5.94 24.57
CA ASN A 272 -67.41 4.80 23.89
C ASN A 272 -66.26 4.18 24.74
N ILE A 273 -66.61 3.18 25.55
CA ILE A 273 -65.69 2.42 26.44
C ILE A 273 -64.53 1.76 25.68
N ALA A 274 -64.71 1.41 24.40
CA ALA A 274 -63.69 0.76 23.56
C ALA A 274 -62.48 1.66 23.26
N ALA A 275 -62.71 2.93 22.91
CA ALA A 275 -61.63 3.89 22.61
C ALA A 275 -60.83 4.27 23.86
N ILE A 276 -61.47 4.24 25.04
CA ILE A 276 -60.82 4.49 26.33
C ILE A 276 -59.95 3.30 26.73
N LYS A 277 -60.42 2.06 26.54
CA LYS A 277 -59.60 0.85 26.75
C LYS A 277 -58.38 0.80 25.82
N GLU A 278 -58.49 1.25 24.57
CA GLU A 278 -57.34 1.37 23.66
C GLU A 278 -56.34 2.44 24.07
N LYS A 279 -56.81 3.61 24.51
CA LYS A 279 -55.93 4.70 25.00
C LYS A 279 -55.20 4.31 26.28
N VAL A 280 -55.85 3.59 27.20
CA VAL A 280 -55.21 3.07 28.42
C VAL A 280 -54.19 1.96 28.09
N LYS A 281 -54.44 1.10 27.10
CA LYS A 281 -53.45 0.13 26.60
C LYS A 281 -52.25 0.81 25.93
N LYS A 282 -52.47 1.86 25.12
CA LYS A 282 -51.40 2.66 24.50
C LYS A 282 -50.57 3.44 25.53
N ALA A 283 -51.20 3.98 26.57
CA ALA A 283 -50.53 4.70 27.64
C ALA A 283 -49.70 3.77 28.55
N LYS A 284 -50.18 2.56 28.86
CA LYS A 284 -49.39 1.54 29.59
C LYS A 284 -48.17 1.05 28.80
N LYS A 285 -48.19 1.10 27.46
CA LYS A 285 -47.02 0.80 26.60
C LYS A 285 -45.98 1.93 26.51
N LYS A 286 -46.34 3.17 26.87
CA LYS A 286 -45.41 4.29 26.99
C LYS A 286 -45.08 4.57 28.45
N LYS A 287 -44.37 3.63 29.10
CA LYS A 287 -43.56 3.97 30.27
C LYS A 287 -42.22 4.53 29.77
N LEU A 288 -41.84 5.66 30.34
CA LEU A 288 -40.57 6.34 30.13
C LEU A 288 -39.38 5.38 30.27
N GLY A 289 -38.48 5.37 29.28
CA GLY A 289 -37.05 5.16 29.53
C GLY A 289 -36.50 3.73 29.60
N ALA A 290 -37.17 2.71 29.04
CA ALA A 290 -36.56 1.37 28.88
C ALA A 290 -36.41 1.00 27.38
N LEU A 291 -35.22 0.54 27.00
CA LEU A 291 -34.92 0.01 25.65
C LEU A 291 -35.79 -1.22 25.37
N THR A 292 -36.18 -1.41 24.12
CA THR A 292 -37.09 -2.50 23.73
C THR A 292 -36.40 -3.88 23.85
N GLU A 293 -37.17 -4.95 24.11
CA GLU A 293 -36.64 -6.32 24.30
C GLU A 293 -35.86 -6.83 23.06
N GLU A 294 -36.23 -6.35 21.87
CA GLU A 294 -35.53 -6.64 20.61
C GLU A 294 -34.17 -5.92 20.52
N GLU A 295 -34.09 -4.68 21.00
CA GLU A 295 -32.82 -3.92 21.08
C GLU A 295 -31.87 -4.49 22.15
N ILE A 296 -32.41 -5.03 23.25
CA ILE A 296 -31.63 -5.71 24.28
C ILE A 296 -31.08 -7.04 23.76
N LYS A 297 -31.88 -7.85 23.05
CA LYS A 297 -31.41 -9.08 22.41
C LYS A 297 -30.31 -8.80 21.38
N LEU A 298 -30.48 -7.79 20.52
CA LEU A 298 -29.46 -7.40 19.55
C LEU A 298 -28.16 -6.93 20.23
N LYS A 299 -28.24 -6.17 21.33
CA LYS A 299 -27.05 -5.76 22.08
C LYS A 299 -26.35 -6.92 22.79
N MET A 300 -27.09 -7.88 23.35
CA MET A 300 -26.51 -9.08 23.97
C MET A 300 -25.84 -9.99 22.93
N GLU A 301 -26.47 -10.18 21.77
CA GLU A 301 -25.93 -11.03 20.69
C GLU A 301 -24.68 -10.41 20.04
N VAL A 302 -24.62 -9.08 19.94
CA VAL A 302 -23.42 -8.33 19.49
C VAL A 302 -22.29 -8.45 20.52
N ASN A 303 -22.60 -8.42 21.82
CA ASN A 303 -21.59 -8.59 22.87
C ASN A 303 -21.04 -10.02 22.91
N GLU A 304 -21.89 -11.03 22.69
CA GLU A 304 -21.49 -12.43 22.68
C GLU A 304 -20.63 -12.78 21.44
N LYS A 305 -20.96 -12.22 20.27
CA LYS A 305 -20.13 -12.31 19.04
C LYS A 305 -18.77 -11.62 19.21
N ASN A 306 -18.70 -10.50 19.96
CA ASN A 306 -17.44 -9.83 20.25
C ASN A 306 -16.58 -10.55 21.29
N LYS A 307 -17.18 -11.29 22.23
CA LYS A 307 -16.46 -12.11 23.22
C LYS A 307 -15.84 -13.37 22.59
N LYS A 308 -16.52 -13.99 21.63
CA LYS A 308 -16.00 -15.13 20.84
C LYS A 308 -14.91 -14.76 19.83
N ARG A 309 -14.73 -13.47 19.52
CA ARG A 309 -13.64 -12.94 18.65
C ARG A 309 -12.39 -12.53 19.42
N LYS A 310 -12.44 -12.52 20.76
CA LYS A 310 -11.34 -12.09 21.65
C LYS A 310 -10.73 -13.23 22.48
N MET A 311 -11.25 -14.44 22.36
CA MET A 311 -10.53 -15.68 22.68
C MET A 311 -10.06 -16.31 21.37
#